data_AF-A0A356MQ10-F1
#
_entry.id   AF-A0A356MQ10-F1
#
_cell.length_a   1.000
_cell.length_b   1.000
_cell.length_c   1.000
_cell.angle_alpha   90.00
_cell.angle_beta   90.00
_cell.angle_gamma   90.00
#
_symmetry.space_group_name_H-M   'P 1'
#
loop_
_entity.id
_entity.type
_entity.pdbx_description
1 polymer ?
#
loop_
_entity_poly.entity_id
_entity_poly.type
_entity_poly.pdbx_seq_one_letter_code
_entity_poly.pdbx_strand_id
1 'polypeptide(L)' 'MDWNVILLAIVLLAIGFAGIAIKILLKKDGQFAGTCASQNPMLNKEGEPCSLCGARPEEQCSPDETTISR' A
#
# COMPACT_ATOMS: atom_id res chain seq x y z
N MET A 1 28.62 20.25 5.61
CA MET A 1 27.28 19.63 5.66
C MET A 1 26.44 20.44 6.61
N ASP A 2 25.32 21.01 6.14
CA ASP A 2 24.44 21.81 6.97
C ASP A 2 23.56 20.90 7.85
N TRP A 3 23.87 20.86 9.14
CA TRP A 3 23.23 19.95 10.10
C TRP A 3 21.71 20.15 10.21
N ASN A 4 21.24 21.39 10.01
CA ASN A 4 19.81 21.73 10.02
C ASN A 4 19.03 20.98 8.93
N VAL A 5 19.63 20.82 7.74
CA VAL A 5 19.00 20.11 6.62
C VAL A 5 18.92 18.62 6.93
N ILE A 6 19.97 18.06 7.55
CA ILE A 6 20.02 16.64 7.94
C ILE A 6 18.95 16.33 8.99
N LEU A 7 18.83 17.15 10.04
CA LEU A 7 17.81 16.96 11.08
C LEU A 7 16.39 17.07 10.49
N LEU A 8 16.16 18.05 9.62
CA LEU A 8 14.84 18.25 9.00
C LEU A 8 14.47 17.06 8.10
N ALA A 9 15.40 16.54 7.33
CA ALA A 9 15.19 15.35 6.50
C ALA A 9 14.85 14.12 7.35
N ILE A 10 15.58 13.88 8.46
CA ILE A 10 15.32 12.75 9.36
C ILE A 10 13.92 12.86 9.98
N VAL A 11 13.52 14.04 10.44
CA VAL A 11 12.18 14.26 11.01
C VAL A 11 11.09 13.98 9.98
N LEU A 12 11.22 14.52 8.76
CA LEU A 12 10.24 14.33 7.70
C LEU A 12 10.07 12.85 7.33
N LEU A 13 11.19 12.13 7.26
CA LEU A 13 11.23 10.72 6.94
C LEU A 13 10.59 9.91 8.09
N ALA A 14 10.97 10.18 9.35
CA ALA A 14 10.39 9.52 10.52
C ALA A 14 8.86 9.67 10.60
N ILE A 15 8.31 10.83 10.27
CA ILE A 15 6.85 11.06 10.24
C ILE A 15 6.17 10.18 9.18
N GLY A 16 6.78 10.04 8.00
CA GLY A 16 6.25 9.17 6.93
C GLY A 16 6.15 7.71 7.37
N PHE A 17 7.22 7.18 7.98
CA PHE A 17 7.22 5.80 8.49
C PHE A 17 6.28 5.62 9.69
N ALA A 18 6.20 6.60 10.58
CA ALA A 18 5.26 6.57 11.71
C ALA A 18 3.80 6.48 11.23
N GLY A 19 3.44 7.25 10.20
CA GLY A 19 2.09 7.21 9.62
C GLY A 19 1.74 5.84 9.01
N ILE A 20 2.70 5.21 8.34
CA ILE A 20 2.54 3.85 7.77
C ILE A 20 2.41 2.82 8.91
N ALA A 21 3.28 2.88 9.92
CA ALA A 21 3.30 1.94 11.03
C ALA A 21 2.02 2.00 11.88
N ILE A 22 1.52 3.20 12.18
CA ILE A 22 0.25 3.39 12.89
C ILE A 22 -0.91 2.72 12.13
N LYS A 23 -0.91 2.83 10.79
CA LYS A 23 -1.96 2.24 9.95
C LYS A 23 -1.97 0.70 9.99
N ILE A 24 -0.81 0.07 10.16
CA ILE A 24 -0.70 -1.40 10.32
C ILE A 24 -1.26 -1.82 11.67
N LEU A 25 -0.86 -1.13 12.74
CA LEU A 25 -1.24 -1.47 14.12
C LEU A 25 -2.73 -1.27 14.39
N LEU A 26 -3.36 -0.30 13.70
CA LEU A 26 -4.80 -0.03 13.85
C LEU A 26 -5.69 -0.87 12.93
N LYS A 27 -5.14 -1.58 11.95
CA LYS A 27 -5.91 -2.49 11.08
C LYS A 27 -5.99 -3.88 11.70
N LYS A 28 -7.20 -4.44 11.79
CA LYS A 28 -7.50 -5.71 12.48
C LYS A 28 -6.79 -6.96 11.95
N ASP A 29 -6.18 -6.90 10.76
CA ASP A 29 -5.44 -8.02 10.16
C ASP A 29 -4.04 -7.63 9.64
N GLY A 30 -3.52 -6.44 10.00
CA GLY A 30 -2.20 -5.96 9.54
C GLY A 30 -2.04 -5.79 8.02
N GLN A 31 -3.09 -6.08 7.24
CA GLN A 31 -3.05 -6.11 5.78
C GLN A 31 -3.12 -4.71 5.19
N PHE A 32 -2.05 -4.29 4.53
CA PHE A 32 -2.08 -3.10 3.69
C PHE A 32 -3.14 -3.29 2.59
N ALA A 33 -3.98 -2.27 2.36
CA ALA A 33 -4.85 -2.31 1.19
C ALA A 33 -3.94 -2.37 -0.03
N GLY A 34 -3.98 -3.47 -0.78
CA GLY A 34 -3.06 -3.77 -1.86
C GLY A 34 -2.84 -2.56 -2.76
N THR A 35 -1.59 -2.12 -2.86
CA THR A 35 -1.17 -1.21 -3.93
C THR A 35 -1.09 -2.00 -5.22
N CYS A 36 -1.20 -1.37 -6.40
CA CYS A 36 -1.20 -2.02 -7.73
C CYS A 36 -0.17 -3.15 -7.92
N ALA A 37 0.97 -3.13 -7.20
CA ALA A 37 1.93 -4.22 -7.13
C ALA A 37 1.37 -5.59 -6.67
N SER A 38 0.28 -5.63 -5.91
CA SER A 38 -0.34 -6.87 -5.40
C SER A 38 -1.05 -7.69 -6.49
N GLN A 39 -1.23 -7.14 -7.70
CA GLN A 39 -1.77 -7.87 -8.86
C GLN A 39 -0.69 -8.37 -9.81
N ASN A 40 0.58 -8.08 -9.53
CA ASN A 40 1.65 -8.54 -10.39
C ASN A 40 1.85 -10.06 -10.18
N PRO A 41 1.64 -10.91 -11.21
CA PRO A 41 1.78 -12.37 -11.10
C PRO A 41 3.19 -12.83 -10.74
N MET A 42 4.22 -11.98 -10.89
CA MET A 42 5.57 -12.28 -10.39
C MET A 42 5.74 -12.11 -8.88
N LEU A 43 4.96 -11.21 -8.25
CA LEU A 43 5.05 -10.89 -6.82
C LEU A 43 3.95 -11.58 -6.02
N ASN A 44 2.76 -11.74 -6.59
CA ASN A 44 1.64 -12.43 -5.97
C ASN A 44 1.64 -13.93 -6.35
N LYS A 45 2.57 -14.67 -5.72
CA LYS A 45 2.75 -16.10 -5.96
C LYS A 45 1.72 -16.98 -5.22
N GLU A 46 1.02 -16.41 -4.26
CA GLU A 46 0.06 -17.10 -3.39
C GLU A 46 -1.37 -17.06 -3.97
N GLY A 47 -1.58 -16.32 -5.06
CA GLY A 47 -2.87 -16.25 -5.73
C GLY A 47 -3.90 -15.38 -5.00
N GLU A 48 -3.43 -14.50 -4.12
CA GLU A 48 -4.29 -13.66 -3.27
C GLU A 48 -5.10 -12.67 -4.13
N PRO A 49 -6.42 -12.54 -3.94
CA PRO A 49 -7.20 -11.53 -4.66
C PRO A 49 -6.74 -10.12 -4.29
N CYS A 50 -6.73 -9.20 -5.25
CA CYS A 50 -6.33 -7.81 -5.01
C CYS A 50 -7.21 -7.19 -3.92
N SER A 51 -6.62 -6.73 -2.81
CA SER A 51 -7.42 -6.14 -1.72
C SER A 51 -8.04 -4.77 -2.05
N LEU A 52 -7.77 -4.22 -3.24
CA LEU A 52 -8.33 -2.95 -3.73
C LEU A 52 -9.53 -3.17 -4.68
N CYS A 53 -9.44 -4.11 -5.63
CA CYS A 53 -10.51 -4.36 -6.61
C CYS A 53 -11.11 -5.78 -6.54
N GLY A 54 -10.60 -6.65 -5.67
CA GLY A 54 -11.05 -8.04 -5.54
C GLY A 54 -10.65 -8.97 -6.69
N ALA A 55 -10.06 -8.43 -7.76
CA ALA A 55 -9.66 -9.17 -8.94
C ALA A 55 -8.64 -10.26 -8.61
N ARG A 56 -8.81 -11.42 -9.23
CA ARG A 56 -7.82 -12.52 -9.16
C ARG A 56 -6.57 -12.17 -9.97
N PRO A 57 -5.41 -12.80 -9.70
CA PRO A 57 -4.17 -12.53 -10.43
C PRO A 57 -4.28 -12.71 -11.95
N GLU A 58 -5.22 -13.55 -12.41
CA GLU A 58 -5.47 -13.80 -13.83
C GLU A 58 -6.43 -12.78 -14.47
N GLU A 59 -7.09 -11.95 -13.65
CA GLU A 59 -8.06 -10.94 -14.07
C GLU A 59 -7.40 -9.55 -14.06
N GLN A 60 -7.60 -8.79 -15.14
CA GLN A 60 -7.19 -7.39 -15.15
C GLN A 60 -8.13 -6.60 -14.23
N CYS A 61 -7.58 -5.86 -13.26
CA CYS A 61 -8.31 -4.85 -12.49
C CYS A 61 -9.00 -3.91 -13.48
N SER A 62 -10.28 -4.15 -13.73
CA SER A 62 -11.05 -3.39 -14.72
C SER A 62 -11.61 -2.18 -13.98
N PRO A 63 -11.29 -0.95 -14.42
CA PRO A 63 -11.94 0.24 -13.91
C PRO A 63 -13.33 0.34 -14.52
N ASP A 64 -14.23 -0.58 -14.19
CA ASP A 64 -15.65 -0.30 -14.39
C ASP A 64 -16.04 0.76 -13.36
N GLU A 65 -16.35 1.93 -13.89
CA GLU A 65 -16.69 3.21 -13.25
C GLU A 65 -17.84 3.15 -12.21
N THR A 66 -18.39 1.96 -11.95
CA THR A 66 -19.50 1.73 -11.00
C THR A 66 -19.10 1.02 -9.70
N THR A 67 -17.88 0.52 -9.55
CA THR A 67 -17.45 -0.17 -8.31
C THR A 67 -16.16 0.35 -7.68
N ILE A 68 -15.37 1.19 -8.37
CA ILE A 68 -14.21 1.91 -7.79
C ILE A 68 -14.64 3.28 -7.25
N SER A 69 -15.65 3.32 -6.38
CA SER A 69 -15.94 4.50 -5.56
C SER A 69 -16.85 4.12 -4.40
N ARG A 70 -16.39 3.25 -3.51
CA ARG A 70 -16.80 3.26 -2.10
C ARG A 70 -15.79 2.55 -1.21
#